data_AF-X6MRC9-F1
#
_entry.id   AF-X6MRC9-F1
#
_cell.length_a   1.000
_cell.length_b   1.000
_cell.length_c   1.000
_cell.angle_alpha   90.00
_cell.angle_beta   90.00
_cell.angle_gamma   90.00
#
_symmetry.space_group_name_H-M   'P 1'
#
loop_
_entity.id
_entity.type
_entity.pdbx_description
1 polymer ?
#
loop_
_entity_poly.entity_id
_entity_poly.type
_entity_poly.pdbx_seq_one_letter_code
_entity_poly.pdbx_strand_id
1 'polypeptide(L)'
;ENKTQRGLVVEDVVRKRVNTMNHVYTTLKQLETRTMAVGSKEYLRGLVEVRELQLIMSNHFLKYFFTTFVTRVSQAFHDLQLVSISVDDLHVLDLNGIQTLTQVLKRNKNDSNLAQNIQEIAQFLDALPDSDIVIMQVARQLTLATPYKEFIIGKSRPQTMLSSLTAHNTDQSNSFVILDLFITKLLEEWIGSICNIYGHSGSTNVRIALEDDVMAQVRPDHAANLIVSCVWGVNNTF
;
A
#
# COMPACT_ATOMS: atom_id res chain seq x y z
N GLU A 1 -6.46 17.00 -52.25
CA GLU A 1 -6.52 15.63 -51.67
C GLU A 1 -6.33 15.54 -50.15
N ASN A 2 -6.07 16.63 -49.40
CA ASN A 2 -5.80 16.59 -47.95
C ASN A 2 -7.03 16.62 -46.99
N LYS A 3 -8.28 16.63 -47.49
CA LYS A 3 -9.47 16.66 -46.63
C LYS A 3 -9.95 15.26 -46.20
N THR A 4 -9.73 14.25 -47.03
CA THR A 4 -10.24 12.88 -46.82
C THR A 4 -9.40 12.10 -45.80
N GLN A 5 -8.08 12.34 -45.73
CA GLN A 5 -7.20 11.70 -44.73
C GLN A 5 -7.43 12.21 -43.30
N ARG A 6 -7.81 13.49 -43.10
CA ARG A 6 -8.13 14.01 -41.76
C ARG A 6 -9.44 13.48 -41.21
N GLY A 7 -10.43 13.19 -42.06
CA GLY A 7 -11.71 12.58 -41.66
C GLY A 7 -11.54 11.19 -41.08
N LEU A 8 -10.70 10.35 -41.71
CA LEU A 8 -10.41 8.98 -41.26
C LEU A 8 -9.72 8.92 -39.88
N VAL A 9 -8.82 9.86 -39.59
CA VAL A 9 -8.15 9.94 -38.27
C VAL A 9 -9.11 10.33 -37.16
N VAL A 10 -10.04 11.26 -37.43
CA VAL A 10 -11.05 11.67 -36.45
C VAL A 10 -12.08 10.56 -36.23
N GLU A 11 -12.50 9.86 -37.28
CA GLU A 11 -13.39 8.69 -37.17
C GLU A 11 -12.76 7.57 -36.35
N ASP A 12 -11.46 7.30 -36.51
CA ASP A 12 -10.77 6.27 -35.71
C ASP A 12 -10.61 6.69 -34.23
N VAL A 13 -10.38 7.97 -33.95
CA VAL A 13 -10.33 8.49 -32.57
C VAL A 13 -11.71 8.40 -31.91
N VAL A 14 -12.77 8.75 -32.64
CA VAL A 14 -14.16 8.64 -32.15
C VAL A 14 -14.52 7.16 -31.93
N ARG A 15 -14.17 6.26 -32.86
CA ARG A 15 -14.42 4.82 -32.74
C ARG A 15 -13.68 4.22 -31.54
N LYS A 16 -12.41 4.60 -31.31
CA LYS A 16 -11.67 4.19 -30.11
C LYS A 16 -12.35 4.67 -28.84
N ARG A 17 -12.74 5.95 -28.76
CA ARG A 17 -13.48 6.48 -27.61
C ARG A 17 -14.79 5.75 -27.34
N VAL A 18 -15.57 5.48 -28.39
CA VAL A 18 -16.85 4.75 -28.26
C VAL A 18 -16.62 3.32 -27.76
N ASN A 19 -15.60 2.63 -28.27
CA ASN A 19 -15.26 1.29 -27.82
C ASN A 19 -14.78 1.26 -26.36
N THR A 20 -13.92 2.21 -25.97
CA THR A 20 -13.50 2.37 -24.57
C THR A 20 -14.69 2.68 -23.66
N MET A 21 -15.57 3.58 -24.09
CA MET A 21 -16.74 3.97 -23.31
C MET A 21 -17.75 2.82 -23.18
N ASN A 22 -17.96 2.05 -24.25
CA ASN A 22 -18.79 0.84 -24.20
C ASN A 22 -18.19 -0.22 -23.26
N HIS A 23 -16.86 -0.38 -23.25
CA HIS A 23 -16.18 -1.26 -22.31
C HIS A 23 -16.40 -0.79 -20.87
N VAL A 24 -16.21 0.50 -20.59
CA VAL A 24 -16.48 1.11 -19.28
C VAL A 24 -17.93 0.92 -18.86
N TYR A 25 -18.91 1.12 -19.77
CA TYR A 25 -20.33 0.90 -19.48
C TYR A 25 -20.65 -0.57 -19.18
N THR A 26 -20.07 -1.51 -19.92
CA THR A 26 -20.26 -2.94 -19.61
C THR A 26 -19.65 -3.32 -18.27
N THR A 27 -18.50 -2.76 -17.92
CA THR A 27 -17.83 -3.00 -16.64
C THR A 27 -18.61 -2.37 -15.48
N LEU A 28 -19.09 -1.13 -15.64
CA LEU A 28 -19.98 -0.47 -14.68
C LEU A 28 -21.27 -1.25 -14.48
N LYS A 29 -21.88 -1.75 -15.55
CA LYS A 29 -23.07 -2.58 -15.46
C LYS A 29 -22.78 -3.90 -14.76
N GLN A 30 -21.67 -4.57 -15.07
CA GLN A 30 -21.25 -5.79 -14.36
C GLN A 30 -20.94 -5.55 -12.88
N LEU A 31 -20.35 -4.39 -12.56
CA LEU A 31 -20.14 -3.93 -11.19
C LEU A 31 -21.49 -3.71 -10.52
N GLU A 32 -22.39 -2.92 -11.09
CA GLU A 32 -23.74 -2.64 -10.59
C GLU A 32 -24.56 -3.92 -10.35
N THR A 33 -24.58 -4.87 -11.28
CA THR A 33 -25.26 -6.16 -11.08
C THR A 33 -24.63 -6.99 -9.96
N ARG A 34 -23.33 -6.81 -9.67
CA ARG A 34 -22.65 -7.45 -8.53
C ARG A 34 -22.85 -6.67 -7.23
N THR A 35 -22.94 -5.34 -7.27
CA THR A 35 -23.20 -4.49 -6.10
C THR A 35 -24.65 -4.65 -5.61
N MET A 36 -25.60 -4.90 -6.51
CA MET A 36 -27.01 -5.18 -6.18
C MET A 36 -27.25 -6.58 -5.60
N ALA A 37 -26.27 -7.48 -5.69
CA ALA A 37 -26.28 -8.75 -4.99
C ALA A 37 -25.36 -8.66 -3.77
N VAL A 38 -25.87 -8.13 -2.65
CA VAL A 38 -25.27 -8.41 -1.33
C VAL A 38 -25.56 -9.89 -1.05
N GLY A 39 -24.75 -10.75 -1.65
CA GLY A 39 -24.90 -12.19 -1.61
C GLY A 39 -24.44 -12.74 -0.27
N SER A 40 -24.79 -14.00 -0.03
CA SER A 40 -24.24 -14.78 1.09
C SER A 40 -22.71 -14.76 1.14
N LYS A 41 -22.04 -14.52 0.00
CA LYS A 41 -20.59 -14.40 -0.11
C LYS A 41 -20.04 -13.13 0.56
N GLU A 42 -20.61 -11.94 0.31
CA GLU A 42 -20.21 -10.71 0.99
C GLU A 42 -20.47 -10.80 2.50
N TYR A 43 -21.59 -11.41 2.90
CA TYR A 43 -21.90 -11.63 4.31
C TYR A 43 -20.90 -12.56 5.00
N LEU A 44 -20.61 -13.73 4.39
CA LEU A 44 -19.62 -14.67 4.92
C LEU A 44 -18.23 -14.06 4.98
N ARG A 45 -17.87 -13.24 3.99
CA ARG A 45 -16.62 -12.49 3.99
C ARG A 45 -16.56 -11.51 5.18
N GLY A 46 -17.61 -10.73 5.41
CA GLY A 46 -17.67 -9.83 6.57
C GLY A 46 -17.52 -10.59 7.89
N LEU A 47 -18.12 -11.78 8.02
CA LEU A 47 -17.94 -12.63 9.21
C LEU A 47 -16.50 -13.14 9.37
N VAL A 48 -15.82 -13.47 8.27
CA VAL A 48 -14.39 -13.86 8.31
C VAL A 48 -13.55 -12.68 8.79
N GLU A 49 -13.74 -11.48 8.24
CA GLU A 49 -13.01 -10.28 8.63
C GLU A 49 -13.23 -9.94 10.12
N VAL A 50 -14.46 -10.09 10.62
CA VAL A 50 -14.76 -9.90 12.05
C VAL A 50 -14.01 -10.93 12.91
N ARG A 51 -13.97 -12.20 12.51
CA ARG A 51 -13.23 -13.25 13.25
C ARG A 51 -11.72 -13.00 13.25
N GLU A 52 -11.18 -12.54 12.13
CA GLU A 52 -9.78 -12.14 11.99
C GLU A 52 -9.44 -10.99 12.94
N LEU A 53 -10.27 -9.95 12.98
CA LEU A 53 -10.09 -8.83 13.90
C LEU A 53 -10.21 -9.28 15.37
N GLN A 54 -11.15 -10.18 15.70
CA GLN A 54 -11.24 -10.75 17.04
C GLN A 54 -9.95 -11.49 17.43
N LEU A 55 -9.38 -12.27 16.51
CA LEU A 55 -8.10 -12.95 16.73
C LEU A 55 -6.98 -11.94 17.00
N ILE A 56 -6.88 -10.88 16.20
CA ILE A 56 -5.89 -9.81 16.41
C ILE A 56 -6.08 -9.15 17.78
N MET A 57 -7.30 -8.77 18.13
CA MET A 57 -7.60 -8.03 19.36
C MET A 57 -7.45 -8.88 20.63
N SER A 58 -7.58 -10.20 20.52
CA SER A 58 -7.43 -11.13 21.64
C SER A 58 -5.97 -11.40 22.03
N ASN A 59 -5.01 -11.15 21.13
CA ASN A 59 -3.58 -11.33 21.42
C ASN A 59 -2.89 -9.97 21.56
N HIS A 60 -2.25 -9.71 22.70
CA HIS A 60 -1.66 -8.42 22.99
C HIS A 60 -0.54 -8.00 22.00
N PHE A 61 0.27 -8.93 21.50
CA PHE A 61 1.30 -8.63 20.51
C PHE A 61 0.71 -8.32 19.13
N LEU A 62 -0.28 -9.12 18.68
CA LEU A 62 -0.98 -8.86 17.41
C LEU A 62 -1.72 -7.53 17.46
N LYS A 63 -2.44 -7.25 18.56
CA LYS A 63 -3.12 -5.98 18.79
C LYS A 63 -2.15 -4.81 18.76
N TYR A 64 -1.03 -4.94 19.47
CA TYR A 64 -0.01 -3.90 19.50
C TYR A 64 0.56 -3.64 18.10
N PHE A 65 0.96 -4.69 17.38
CA PHE A 65 1.45 -4.55 16.02
C PHE A 65 0.42 -3.88 15.10
N PHE A 66 -0.82 -4.38 15.08
CA PHE A 66 -1.88 -3.86 14.24
C PHE A 66 -2.15 -2.36 14.50
N THR A 67 -2.35 -1.98 15.76
CA THR A 67 -2.68 -0.60 16.13
C THR A 67 -1.53 0.36 15.89
N THR A 68 -0.30 -0.03 16.25
CA THR A 68 0.89 0.80 16.05
C THR A 68 1.23 0.94 14.56
N PHE A 69 1.10 -0.14 13.78
CA PHE A 69 1.33 -0.10 12.33
C PHE A 69 0.35 0.84 11.64
N VAL A 70 -0.97 0.68 11.87
CA VAL A 70 -1.99 1.55 11.29
C VAL A 70 -1.72 3.02 11.65
N THR A 71 -1.44 3.29 12.93
CA THR A 71 -1.19 4.67 13.40
C THR A 71 0.04 5.28 12.72
N ARG A 72 1.18 4.56 12.68
CA ARG A 72 2.42 5.08 12.10
C ARG A 72 2.34 5.28 10.60
N VAL A 73 1.73 4.33 9.88
CA VAL A 73 1.58 4.43 8.42
C VAL A 73 0.65 5.60 8.07
N SER A 74 -0.50 5.71 8.76
CA SER A 74 -1.45 6.80 8.53
C SER A 74 -0.80 8.15 8.80
N GLN A 75 -0.05 8.28 9.91
CA GLN A 75 0.68 9.51 10.20
C GLN A 75 1.73 9.83 9.13
N ALA A 76 2.56 8.86 8.74
CA ALA A 76 3.62 9.08 7.75
C ALA A 76 3.05 9.46 6.37
N PHE A 77 1.97 8.82 5.94
CA PHE A 77 1.31 9.14 4.67
C PHE A 77 0.59 10.48 4.71
N HIS A 78 -0.05 10.81 5.83
CA HIS A 78 -0.65 12.13 6.02
C HIS A 78 0.40 13.24 6.00
N ASP A 79 1.53 13.05 6.69
CA ASP A 79 2.67 13.97 6.67
C ASP A 79 3.12 14.23 5.21
N LEU A 80 3.31 13.16 4.42
CA LEU A 80 3.75 13.25 3.03
C LEU A 80 2.71 13.93 2.11
N GLN A 81 1.42 13.67 2.32
CA GLN A 81 0.35 14.36 1.60
C GLN A 81 0.32 15.85 1.94
N LEU A 82 0.42 16.22 3.21
CA LEU A 82 0.47 17.63 3.63
C LEU A 82 1.63 18.36 2.95
N VAL A 83 2.81 17.74 2.92
CA VAL A 83 4.00 18.33 2.27
C VAL A 83 3.78 18.57 0.79
N SER A 84 3.14 17.61 0.10
CA SER A 84 2.87 17.75 -1.33
C SER A 84 1.99 18.95 -1.67
N ILE A 85 1.17 19.38 -0.70
CA ILE A 85 0.26 20.53 -0.81
C ILE A 85 0.95 21.83 -0.35
N SER A 86 1.83 21.76 0.66
CA SER A 86 2.56 22.90 1.22
C SER A 86 3.97 23.05 0.60
N VAL A 87 4.05 23.73 -0.55
CA VAL A 87 5.26 23.77 -1.40
C VAL A 87 6.43 24.61 -0.83
N ASP A 88 6.27 25.41 0.23
CA ASP A 88 7.27 26.44 0.60
C ASP A 88 7.70 26.55 2.08
N ASP A 89 7.27 25.69 3.01
CA ASP A 89 7.58 25.87 4.44
C ASP A 89 8.78 25.03 4.96
N LEU A 90 9.82 25.71 5.44
CA LEU A 90 11.06 25.11 5.99
C LEU A 90 10.84 24.18 7.21
N HIS A 91 9.68 24.26 7.89
CA HIS A 91 9.34 23.42 9.05
C HIS A 91 8.88 22.00 8.69
N VAL A 92 8.70 21.75 7.40
CA VAL A 92 8.14 20.49 6.90
C VAL A 92 9.13 19.33 7.06
N LEU A 93 10.45 19.59 7.02
CA LEU A 93 11.52 18.57 7.15
C LEU A 93 11.54 17.81 8.50
N ASP A 94 10.87 18.33 9.53
CA ASP A 94 10.82 17.72 10.86
C ASP A 94 9.70 16.67 11.01
N LEU A 95 8.84 16.51 10.00
CA LEU A 95 7.77 15.50 10.01
C LEU A 95 8.33 14.08 9.95
N ASN A 96 7.75 13.17 10.75
CA ASN A 96 8.22 11.79 10.88
C ASN A 96 8.13 11.02 9.55
N GLY A 97 7.09 11.28 8.75
CA GLY A 97 6.96 10.73 7.40
C GLY A 97 8.12 11.12 6.47
N ILE A 98 8.57 12.38 6.52
CA ILE A 98 9.70 12.84 5.69
C ILE A 98 11.03 12.29 6.19
N GLN A 99 11.22 12.21 7.51
CA GLN A 99 12.42 11.59 8.07
C GLN A 99 12.53 10.14 7.62
N THR A 100 11.42 9.40 7.64
CA THR A 100 11.34 8.02 7.15
C THR A 100 11.67 7.95 5.65
N LEU A 101 11.06 8.78 4.82
CA LEU A 101 11.36 8.83 3.38
C LEU A 101 12.83 9.19 3.11
N THR A 102 13.36 10.18 3.81
CA THR A 102 14.76 10.62 3.69
C THR A 102 15.71 9.50 4.07
N GLN A 103 15.40 8.73 5.12
CA GLN A 103 16.17 7.55 5.52
C GLN A 103 16.14 6.47 4.42
N VAL A 104 14.99 6.20 3.82
CA VAL A 104 14.86 5.27 2.69
C VAL A 104 15.69 5.73 1.49
N LEU A 105 15.61 7.01 1.11
CA LEU A 105 16.36 7.56 -0.02
C LEU A 105 17.88 7.54 0.21
N LYS A 106 18.33 7.94 1.41
CA LYS A 106 19.74 7.93 1.82
C LYS A 106 20.33 6.53 1.79
N ARG A 107 19.60 5.55 2.33
CA ARG A 107 20.02 4.13 2.35
C ARG A 107 20.26 3.60 0.92
N ASN A 108 19.55 4.13 -0.05
CA ASN A 108 19.60 3.71 -1.43
C ASN A 108 20.36 4.68 -2.35
N LYS A 109 21.10 5.65 -1.78
CA LYS A 109 21.93 6.62 -2.49
C LYS A 109 21.16 7.44 -3.54
N ASN A 110 19.88 7.71 -3.30
CA ASN A 110 19.00 8.41 -4.25
C ASN A 110 18.52 9.77 -3.71
N ASP A 111 19.44 10.54 -3.12
CA ASP A 111 19.13 11.79 -2.39
C ASP A 111 18.75 12.97 -3.30
N SER A 112 18.90 12.86 -4.63
CA SER A 112 18.79 14.00 -5.53
C SER A 112 17.36 14.45 -5.86
N ASN A 113 16.33 13.65 -5.54
CA ASN A 113 14.94 13.89 -6.00
C ASN A 113 13.88 13.81 -4.88
N LEU A 114 14.15 14.33 -3.66
CA LEU A 114 13.21 14.26 -2.52
C LEU A 114 11.81 14.80 -2.87
N ALA A 115 11.73 16.00 -3.46
CA ALA A 115 10.45 16.63 -3.81
C ALA A 115 9.63 15.80 -4.80
N GLN A 116 10.28 15.22 -5.81
CA GLN A 116 9.63 14.34 -6.79
C GLN A 116 9.10 13.07 -6.11
N ASN A 117 9.90 12.44 -5.24
CA ASN A 117 9.46 11.24 -4.51
C ASN A 117 8.26 11.53 -3.59
N ILE A 118 8.24 12.69 -2.93
CA ILE A 118 7.08 13.12 -2.12
C ILE A 118 5.84 13.26 -3.00
N GLN A 119 5.96 13.92 -4.15
CA GLN A 119 4.84 14.07 -5.08
C GLN A 119 4.36 12.73 -5.63
N GLU A 120 5.26 11.80 -5.94
CA GLU A 120 4.93 10.46 -6.41
C GLU A 120 4.18 9.65 -5.34
N ILE A 121 4.58 9.76 -4.07
CA ILE A 121 3.87 9.12 -2.96
C ILE A 121 2.48 9.73 -2.77
N ALA A 122 2.37 11.07 -2.81
CA ALA A 122 1.07 11.74 -2.69
C ALA A 122 0.10 11.31 -3.81
N GLN A 123 0.56 11.28 -5.06
CA GLN A 123 -0.23 10.78 -6.20
C GLN A 123 -0.65 9.32 -6.02
N PHE A 124 0.23 8.47 -5.50
CA PHE A 124 -0.10 7.08 -5.21
C PHE A 124 -1.20 6.97 -4.14
N LEU A 125 -1.10 7.76 -3.07
CA LEU A 125 -2.09 7.74 -1.98
C LEU A 125 -3.46 8.26 -2.45
N ASP A 126 -3.48 9.29 -3.28
CA ASP A 126 -4.72 9.83 -3.87
C ASP A 126 -5.41 8.85 -4.83
N ALA A 127 -4.65 7.92 -5.40
CA ALA A 127 -5.17 6.87 -6.28
C ALA A 127 -5.73 5.65 -5.51
N LEU A 128 -5.51 5.55 -4.20
CA LEU A 128 -6.03 4.43 -3.40
C LEU A 128 -7.54 4.61 -3.12
N PRO A 129 -8.35 3.54 -3.24
CA PRO A 129 -9.74 3.59 -2.80
C PRO A 129 -9.79 3.58 -1.27
N ASP A 130 -10.17 4.71 -0.66
CA ASP A 130 -10.26 4.87 0.80
C ASP A 130 -8.96 4.41 1.51
N SER A 131 -7.97 5.30 1.51
CA SER A 131 -6.60 5.01 1.99
C SER A 131 -6.58 4.46 3.41
N ASP A 132 -7.45 4.95 4.29
CA ASP A 132 -7.52 4.50 5.69
C ASP A 132 -7.98 3.05 5.77
N ILE A 133 -9.01 2.68 4.99
CA ILE A 133 -9.44 1.28 4.90
C ILE A 133 -8.33 0.43 4.30
N VAL A 134 -7.65 0.88 3.24
CA VAL A 134 -6.53 0.12 2.64
C VAL A 134 -5.42 -0.13 3.67
N ILE A 135 -5.02 0.88 4.44
CA ILE A 135 -3.99 0.74 5.48
C ILE A 135 -4.43 -0.27 6.54
N MET A 136 -5.68 -0.20 7.01
CA MET A 136 -6.24 -1.16 7.96
C MET A 136 -6.24 -2.58 7.41
N GLN A 137 -6.57 -2.75 6.13
CA GLN A 137 -6.61 -4.04 5.43
C GLN A 137 -5.21 -4.61 5.26
N VAL A 138 -4.22 -3.80 4.85
CA VAL A 138 -2.81 -4.18 4.78
C VAL A 138 -2.32 -4.63 6.16
N ALA A 139 -2.60 -3.85 7.20
CA ALA A 139 -2.23 -4.19 8.57
C ALA A 139 -2.84 -5.52 9.01
N ARG A 140 -4.13 -5.77 8.71
CA ARG A 140 -4.80 -7.03 9.05
C ARG A 140 -4.12 -8.22 8.38
N GLN A 141 -3.85 -8.10 7.08
CA GLN A 141 -3.21 -9.16 6.30
C GLN A 141 -1.80 -9.46 6.82
N LEU A 142 -0.97 -8.44 7.05
CA LEU A 142 0.38 -8.60 7.61
C LEU A 142 0.37 -9.22 9.00
N THR A 143 -0.61 -8.86 9.84
CA THR A 143 -0.73 -9.39 11.21
C THR A 143 -1.02 -10.89 11.22
N LEU A 144 -1.75 -11.38 10.21
CA LEU A 144 -2.24 -12.76 10.15
C LEU A 144 -1.44 -13.67 9.23
N ALA A 145 -0.71 -13.10 8.28
CA ALA A 145 0.06 -13.87 7.33
C ALA A 145 1.31 -14.51 7.94
N THR A 146 1.62 -15.73 7.51
CA THR A 146 2.90 -16.38 7.81
C THR A 146 3.93 -15.88 6.79
N PRO A 147 5.17 -15.52 7.20
CA PRO A 147 5.79 -15.72 8.52
C PRO A 147 5.57 -14.61 9.56
N TYR A 148 4.95 -13.49 9.20
CA TYR A 148 4.87 -12.30 10.07
C TYR A 148 4.08 -12.52 11.36
N LYS A 149 2.97 -13.26 11.31
CA LYS A 149 2.21 -13.66 12.50
C LYS A 149 3.09 -14.35 13.53
N GLU A 150 3.96 -15.27 13.11
CA GLU A 150 4.86 -16.02 13.99
C GLU A 150 5.97 -15.14 14.58
N PHE A 151 6.46 -14.18 13.79
CA PHE A 151 7.39 -13.16 14.24
C PHE A 151 6.77 -12.26 15.30
N ILE A 152 5.56 -11.76 15.05
CA ILE A 152 4.87 -10.81 15.93
C ILE A 152 4.59 -11.43 17.30
N ILE A 153 4.07 -12.67 17.33
CA ILE A 153 3.80 -13.38 18.58
C ILE A 153 5.07 -13.96 19.24
N GLY A 154 6.24 -13.79 18.64
CA GLY A 154 7.53 -14.24 19.19
C GLY A 154 7.76 -15.75 19.11
N LYS A 155 7.01 -16.50 18.29
CA LYS A 155 7.22 -17.95 18.10
C LYS A 155 8.43 -18.25 17.20
N SER A 156 8.66 -17.42 16.18
CA SER A 156 9.78 -17.58 15.25
C SER A 156 10.30 -16.21 14.83
N ARG A 157 11.56 -15.91 15.16
CA ARG A 157 12.22 -14.66 14.74
C ARG A 157 13.46 -14.99 13.90
N PRO A 158 13.28 -15.32 12.61
CA PRO A 158 14.39 -15.67 11.75
C PRO A 158 15.40 -14.51 11.68
N GLN A 159 16.69 -14.85 11.73
CA GLN A 159 17.78 -13.87 11.75
C GLN A 159 17.76 -12.93 10.54
N THR A 160 17.23 -13.36 9.40
CA THR A 160 17.06 -12.52 8.19
C THR A 160 16.11 -11.33 8.43
N MET A 161 15.14 -11.45 9.33
CA MET A 161 14.26 -10.36 9.73
C MET A 161 14.85 -9.49 10.83
N LEU A 162 15.69 -10.06 11.70
CA LEU A 162 16.34 -9.37 12.83
C LEU A 162 17.59 -8.58 12.43
N SER A 163 18.41 -9.11 11.52
CA SER A 163 19.72 -8.53 11.17
C SER A 163 19.63 -7.14 10.52
N SER A 164 18.48 -6.79 9.93
CA SER A 164 18.17 -5.43 9.47
C SER A 164 17.69 -4.48 10.57
N LEU A 165 17.31 -4.98 11.75
CA LEU A 165 16.69 -4.21 12.84
C LEU A 165 17.70 -3.86 13.97
N THR A 166 18.82 -4.57 14.07
CA THR A 166 19.69 -4.59 15.26
C THR A 166 20.91 -3.66 15.21
N ALA A 167 21.07 -2.83 14.17
CA ALA A 167 22.29 -2.02 14.00
C ALA A 167 22.51 -0.94 15.09
N HIS A 168 21.47 -0.54 15.83
CA HIS A 168 21.54 0.64 16.71
C HIS A 168 20.88 0.54 18.10
N ASN A 169 20.33 -0.60 18.53
CA ASN A 169 19.56 -0.67 19.79
C ASN A 169 20.11 -1.65 20.84
N THR A 170 20.22 -1.13 22.06
CA THR A 170 20.84 -1.75 23.24
C THR A 170 19.93 -2.70 24.02
N ASP A 171 18.61 -2.71 23.77
CA ASP A 171 17.67 -3.53 24.54
C ASP A 171 16.87 -4.53 23.68
N GLN A 172 17.58 -5.55 23.20
CA GLN A 172 17.04 -6.64 22.38
C GLN A 172 16.18 -7.63 23.18
N SER A 173 16.03 -7.42 24.49
CA SER A 173 15.22 -8.27 25.37
C SER A 173 13.73 -7.92 25.32
N ASN A 174 13.39 -6.68 24.95
CA ASN A 174 12.01 -6.20 24.94
C ASN A 174 11.33 -6.51 23.59
N SER A 175 10.30 -7.36 23.64
CA SER A 175 9.55 -7.74 22.44
C SER A 175 8.82 -6.56 21.77
N PHE A 176 8.40 -5.54 22.52
CA PHE A 176 7.73 -4.36 21.94
C PHE A 176 8.70 -3.49 21.14
N VAL A 177 9.95 -3.34 21.60
CA VAL A 177 10.99 -2.63 20.85
C VAL A 177 11.31 -3.34 19.53
N ILE A 178 11.32 -4.67 19.53
CA ILE A 178 11.50 -5.46 18.30
C ILE A 178 10.32 -5.25 17.34
N LEU A 179 9.09 -5.21 17.87
CA LEU A 179 7.90 -4.92 17.05
C LEU A 179 7.93 -3.50 16.48
N ASP A 180 8.34 -2.51 17.26
CA ASP A 180 8.48 -1.13 16.78
C ASP A 180 9.47 -1.03 15.63
N LEU A 181 10.62 -1.69 15.74
CA LEU A 181 11.62 -1.73 14.68
C LEU A 181 11.08 -2.46 13.44
N PHE A 182 10.37 -3.57 13.65
CA PHE A 182 9.78 -4.34 12.58
C PHE A 182 8.72 -3.53 11.82
N ILE A 183 7.86 -2.78 12.53
CA ILE A 183 6.88 -1.85 11.93
C ILE A 183 7.58 -0.78 11.10
N THR A 184 8.63 -0.15 11.62
CA THR A 184 9.39 0.86 10.88
C THR A 184 9.99 0.27 9.61
N LYS A 185 10.57 -0.93 9.67
CA LYS A 185 11.09 -1.62 8.49
C LYS A 185 10.01 -1.87 7.43
N LEU A 186 8.84 -2.37 7.83
CA LEU A 186 7.75 -2.61 6.88
C LEU A 186 7.27 -1.29 6.24
N LEU A 187 7.18 -0.22 7.01
CA LEU A 187 6.85 1.12 6.48
C LEU A 187 7.90 1.61 5.47
N GLU A 188 9.19 1.45 5.77
CA GLU A 188 10.28 1.77 4.84
C GLU A 188 10.20 0.97 3.54
N GLU A 189 9.90 -0.33 3.62
CA GLU A 189 9.73 -1.21 2.45
C GLU A 189 8.54 -0.77 1.58
N TRP A 190 7.42 -0.38 2.19
CA TRP A 190 6.26 0.12 1.45
C TRP A 190 6.57 1.45 0.75
N ILE A 191 7.12 2.44 1.48
CA ILE A 191 7.53 3.73 0.90
C ILE A 191 8.55 3.51 -0.23
N GLY A 192 9.54 2.65 0.00
CA GLY A 192 10.56 2.36 -1.01
C GLY A 192 10.02 1.61 -2.24
N SER A 193 8.97 0.80 -2.11
CA SER A 193 8.29 0.17 -3.26
C SER A 193 7.55 1.20 -4.10
N ILE A 194 6.89 2.19 -3.48
CA ILE A 194 6.20 3.28 -4.19
C ILE A 194 7.21 4.10 -5.01
N CYS A 195 8.33 4.47 -4.40
CA CYS A 195 9.41 5.21 -5.07
C CYS A 195 10.28 4.33 -6.00
N ASN A 196 9.95 3.03 -6.15
CA ASN A 196 10.72 2.06 -6.93
C ASN A 196 12.22 1.99 -6.59
N ILE A 197 12.54 2.15 -5.32
CA ILE A 197 13.92 2.21 -4.83
C ILE A 197 14.53 0.81 -4.66
N TYR A 198 13.68 -0.22 -4.49
CA TYR A 198 14.11 -1.59 -4.23
C TYR A 198 14.18 -2.53 -5.46
N GLY A 199 14.04 -2.03 -6.71
CA GLY A 199 14.16 -2.90 -7.89
C GLY A 199 14.18 -2.21 -9.27
N HIS A 200 14.99 -2.73 -10.20
CA HIS A 200 15.07 -2.32 -11.62
C HIS A 200 14.09 -3.09 -12.54
N SER A 201 13.17 -3.87 -11.99
CA SER A 201 12.18 -4.64 -12.73
C SER A 201 10.80 -3.98 -12.65
N GLY A 202 10.14 -3.74 -13.78
CA GLY A 202 8.79 -3.14 -13.84
C GLY A 202 7.70 -3.94 -13.11
N SER A 203 7.98 -5.15 -12.63
CA SER A 203 7.06 -6.02 -11.87
C SER A 203 7.07 -5.79 -10.35
N THR A 204 7.91 -4.89 -9.81
CA THR A 204 8.03 -4.61 -8.36
C THR A 204 7.51 -3.24 -7.94
N ASN A 205 6.97 -2.44 -8.87
CA ASN A 205 6.39 -1.14 -8.55
C ASN A 205 4.91 -1.30 -8.22
N VAL A 206 4.57 -1.15 -6.94
CA VAL A 206 3.18 -1.26 -6.45
C VAL A 206 2.24 -0.25 -7.12
N ARG A 207 2.77 0.90 -7.57
CA ARG A 207 2.01 1.90 -8.32
C ARG A 207 1.55 1.37 -9.67
N ILE A 208 2.46 0.79 -10.46
CA ILE A 208 2.14 0.25 -11.78
C ILE A 208 1.11 -0.88 -11.64
N ALA A 209 1.31 -1.76 -10.65
CA ALA A 209 0.36 -2.83 -10.39
C ALA A 209 -1.04 -2.31 -10.04
N LEU A 210 -1.14 -1.25 -9.23
CA LEU A 210 -2.43 -0.63 -8.85
C LEU A 210 -3.08 0.11 -10.02
N GLU A 211 -2.29 0.78 -10.86
CA GLU A 211 -2.77 1.45 -12.08
C GLU A 211 -3.30 0.45 -13.13
N ASP A 212 -2.72 -0.75 -13.19
CA ASP A 212 -3.13 -1.81 -14.13
C ASP A 212 -4.34 -2.62 -13.63
N ASP A 213 -4.60 -2.67 -12.32
CA ASP A 213 -5.70 -3.45 -11.73
C ASP A 213 -6.94 -2.58 -11.40
N VAL A 214 -7.92 -2.63 -12.30
CA VAL A 214 -9.22 -1.92 -12.17
C VAL A 214 -9.99 -2.33 -10.91
N MET A 215 -9.86 -3.57 -10.45
CA MET A 215 -10.53 -4.03 -9.22
C MET A 215 -9.87 -3.45 -7.98
N ALA A 216 -8.54 -3.31 -7.99
CA ALA A 216 -7.77 -2.68 -6.93
C ALA A 216 -8.05 -1.17 -6.83
N GLN A 217 -8.43 -0.49 -7.91
CA GLN A 217 -8.82 0.92 -7.89
C GLN A 217 -10.19 1.19 -7.24
N VAL A 218 -11.03 0.16 -7.08
CA VAL A 218 -12.41 0.31 -6.60
C VAL A 218 -12.65 -0.43 -5.29
N ARG A 219 -11.83 -1.44 -4.96
CA ARG A 219 -12.02 -2.29 -3.79
C ARG A 219 -10.81 -2.20 -2.84
N PRO A 220 -10.97 -1.62 -1.64
CA PRO A 220 -9.88 -1.46 -0.67
C PRO A 220 -9.18 -2.77 -0.31
N ASP A 221 -9.92 -3.86 -0.15
CA ASP A 221 -9.32 -5.16 0.19
C ASP A 221 -8.49 -5.74 -0.96
N HIS A 222 -8.88 -5.46 -2.21
CA HIS A 222 -8.14 -5.94 -3.38
C HIS A 222 -6.86 -5.12 -3.55
N ALA A 223 -6.94 -3.80 -3.36
CA ALA A 223 -5.76 -2.93 -3.27
C ALA A 223 -4.79 -3.41 -2.17
N ALA A 224 -5.31 -3.71 -0.98
CA ALA A 224 -4.49 -4.18 0.13
C ALA A 224 -3.80 -5.52 -0.18
N ASN A 225 -4.51 -6.49 -0.77
CA ASN A 225 -3.90 -7.75 -1.19
C ASN A 225 -2.80 -7.54 -2.23
N LEU A 226 -3.05 -6.68 -3.23
CA LEU A 226 -2.08 -6.36 -4.27
C LEU A 226 -0.82 -5.71 -3.65
N ILE A 227 -1.00 -4.72 -2.77
CA ILE A 227 0.10 -4.07 -2.04
C ILE A 227 0.89 -5.12 -1.25
N VAL A 228 0.20 -6.00 -0.51
CA VAL A 228 0.86 -6.99 0.34
C VAL A 228 1.70 -7.98 -0.50
N SER A 229 1.15 -8.43 -1.62
CA SER A 229 1.85 -9.29 -2.57
C SER A 229 3.01 -8.57 -3.26
N CYS A 230 2.84 -7.32 -3.70
CA CYS A 230 3.87 -6.56 -4.41
C CYS A 230 5.03 -6.15 -3.51
N VAL A 231 4.74 -5.66 -2.31
CA VAL A 231 5.76 -5.10 -1.41
C VAL A 231 6.49 -6.20 -0.64
N TRP A 232 5.76 -7.19 -0.12
CA TRP A 232 6.33 -8.18 0.80
C TRP A 232 6.34 -9.62 0.25
N GLY A 233 5.79 -9.86 -0.94
CA GLY A 233 5.74 -11.20 -1.54
C GLY A 233 4.87 -12.18 -0.75
N VAL A 234 3.98 -11.66 0.11
CA VAL A 234 3.11 -12.47 0.96
C VAL A 234 1.82 -12.72 0.21
N ASN A 235 1.57 -13.98 -0.17
CA ASN A 235 0.29 -14.37 -0.75
C ASN A 235 -0.65 -14.79 0.38
N ASN A 236 -1.79 -14.12 0.50
CA ASN A 236 -2.90 -14.58 1.33
C ASN A 236 -3.56 -15.79 0.67
N THR A 237 -2.95 -16.96 0.78
CA THR A 237 -3.67 -18.22 0.63
C THR A 237 -4.31 -18.54 1.98
N PHE A 238 -5.58 -18.15 2.13
CA PHE A 238 -6.48 -18.75 3.11
C PHE A 238 -7.22 -19.91 2.48
#